data_AF-L9WSK5-F1
#
_entry.id   AF-L9WSK5-F1
#
_cell.length_a   1.000
_cell.length_b   1.000
_cell.length_c   1.000
_cell.angle_alpha   90.00
_cell.angle_beta   90.00
_cell.angle_gamma   90.00
#
_symmetry.space_group_name_H-M   'P 1'
#
loop_
_entity.id
_entity.type
_entity.pdbx_description
1 polymer ?
#
loop_
_entity_poly.entity_id
_entity_poly.type
_entity_poly.pdbx_seq_one_letter_code
_entity_poly.pdbx_strand_id
1 'polypeptide(L)'
;MIRDERIPSDELRRIDEEIRSNWHTGDDVDFEDAIAYHESLPDHKRFADVLESADKPLLQPRAGVPRLDDQIELLRYLHEEGQADLLPTTIDSYTRDNEYEKAQQGLEKARETGDDTLNGFPAVNHGVDGCRKLIDAVDAPIEVRHGTPDARLLAAITFAGGFQSFEGGPISYNIPYTKRHGLEETIERWQFVDRLAGAYTERGVRINREPFGPLTGTLVPPSIAIAVMLIEGKLAATQGVRSITLGYGQVGNVVQDVAALNALKKLGNEYLPDEVVVTTVFHEWMGGFPPDEARANGVISFGGMTAAIAKPDKVITKSPQEFQGVPTMEANSAGLRTTRQVIDMAIEQKIDIDGIAEEQDLIERETRCLMDTVFEHGDGDVVQGTLKAFDSGALDVPFAPSDSAKGAVLPARDDDGRVRIFEWADLAMDDDIKEIHKARLAQRADTEGRKQSFRMVADDVDAISDGKLIGRPQGDVKL
;
A
#
# COMPACT_ATOMS: atom_id res chain seq x y z
N MET A 1 7.73 15.66 -22.39
CA MET A 1 7.79 15.93 -20.95
C MET A 1 6.38 15.77 -20.44
N ILE A 2 6.17 14.72 -19.66
CA ILE A 2 4.88 14.41 -19.04
C ILE A 2 4.52 15.49 -18.00
N ARG A 3 3.22 15.74 -17.82
CA ARG A 3 2.71 16.81 -16.93
C ARG A 3 1.57 16.30 -16.07
N ASP A 4 1.29 17.01 -14.99
CA ASP A 4 0.08 16.81 -14.18
C ASP A 4 -1.15 17.39 -14.90
N GLU A 5 -1.47 16.82 -16.06
CA GLU A 5 -2.60 17.21 -16.89
C GLU A 5 -3.45 15.98 -17.20
N ARG A 6 -4.78 16.18 -17.21
CA ARG A 6 -5.73 15.11 -17.49
C ARG A 6 -5.59 14.61 -18.93
N ILE A 7 -5.43 13.31 -19.10
CA ILE A 7 -5.32 12.70 -20.44
C ILE A 7 -6.67 12.88 -21.19
N PRO A 8 -6.67 13.46 -22.41
CA PRO A 8 -7.86 13.58 -23.25
C PRO A 8 -8.50 12.23 -23.57
N SER A 9 -9.84 12.17 -23.70
CA SER A 9 -10.55 10.90 -23.88
C SER A 9 -10.23 10.18 -25.19
N ASP A 10 -9.86 10.91 -26.26
CA ASP A 10 -9.40 10.34 -27.52
C ASP A 10 -8.00 9.73 -27.41
N GLU A 11 -7.12 10.38 -26.65
CA GLU A 11 -5.80 9.83 -26.33
C GLU A 11 -5.90 8.59 -25.44
N LEU A 12 -6.76 8.60 -24.41
CA LEU A 12 -7.03 7.44 -23.57
C LEU A 12 -7.45 6.23 -24.42
N ARG A 13 -8.41 6.40 -25.34
CA ARG A 13 -8.88 5.31 -26.21
C ARG A 13 -7.77 4.75 -27.08
N ARG A 14 -6.92 5.62 -27.64
CA ARG A 14 -5.78 5.21 -28.47
C ARG A 14 -4.77 4.39 -27.67
N ILE A 15 -4.44 4.82 -26.45
CA ILE A 15 -3.51 4.09 -25.57
C ILE A 15 -4.15 2.77 -25.15
N ASP A 16 -5.43 2.75 -24.80
CA ASP A 16 -6.13 1.53 -24.39
C ASP A 16 -6.13 0.48 -25.51
N GLU A 17 -6.44 0.86 -26.76
CA GLU A 17 -6.37 -0.02 -27.93
C GLU A 17 -4.97 -0.65 -28.12
N GLU A 18 -3.91 0.14 -27.93
CA GLU A 18 -2.53 -0.34 -28.00
C GLU A 18 -2.24 -1.34 -26.87
N ILE A 19 -2.62 -1.00 -25.63
CA ILE A 19 -2.34 -1.83 -24.45
C ILE A 19 -3.08 -3.16 -24.49
N ARG A 20 -4.34 -3.18 -24.93
CA ARG A 20 -5.13 -4.41 -25.06
C ARG A 20 -4.51 -5.41 -26.02
N SER A 21 -3.73 -4.94 -26.99
CA SER A 21 -3.03 -5.83 -27.94
C SER A 21 -1.79 -6.54 -27.35
N ASN A 22 -1.36 -6.19 -26.14
CA ASN A 22 -0.18 -6.78 -25.50
C ASN A 22 -0.39 -8.25 -25.06
N TRP A 23 -1.64 -8.69 -24.90
CA TRP A 23 -1.96 -10.09 -24.62
C TRP A 23 -3.36 -10.42 -25.16
N HIS A 24 -3.54 -11.66 -25.66
CA HIS A 24 -4.77 -12.06 -26.37
C HIS A 24 -6.07 -11.91 -25.56
N THR A 25 -6.03 -11.95 -24.22
CA THR A 25 -7.22 -11.73 -23.39
C THR A 25 -7.67 -10.27 -23.33
N GLY A 26 -6.85 -9.32 -23.80
CA GLY A 26 -7.23 -7.92 -23.95
C GLY A 26 -8.26 -7.69 -25.07
N ASP A 27 -8.40 -8.63 -26.00
CA ASP A 27 -9.43 -8.59 -27.05
C ASP A 27 -10.86 -8.64 -26.47
N ASP A 28 -11.03 -9.22 -25.28
CA ASP A 28 -12.32 -9.38 -24.59
C ASP A 28 -12.73 -8.13 -23.78
N VAL A 29 -11.87 -7.12 -23.68
CA VAL A 29 -12.19 -5.89 -22.93
C VAL A 29 -13.05 -4.97 -23.80
N ASP A 30 -14.31 -4.81 -23.38
CA ASP A 30 -15.27 -3.85 -23.93
C ASP A 30 -15.74 -2.91 -22.81
N PHE A 31 -15.55 -1.61 -23.00
CA PHE A 31 -15.85 -0.60 -21.99
C PHE A 31 -17.35 -0.46 -21.70
N GLU A 32 -18.22 -0.52 -22.71
CA GLU A 32 -19.66 -0.37 -22.50
C GLU A 32 -20.25 -1.61 -21.84
N ASP A 33 -19.79 -2.81 -22.23
CA ASP A 33 -20.15 -4.06 -21.57
C ASP A 33 -19.65 -4.08 -20.12
N ALA A 34 -18.44 -3.57 -19.86
CA ALA A 34 -17.91 -3.44 -18.50
C ALA A 34 -18.78 -2.51 -17.63
N ILE A 35 -19.21 -1.36 -18.15
CA ILE A 35 -20.13 -0.45 -17.42
C ILE A 35 -21.43 -1.18 -17.09
N ALA A 36 -22.04 -1.86 -18.06
CA ALA A 36 -23.27 -2.61 -17.81
C ALA A 36 -23.08 -3.72 -16.76
N TYR A 37 -21.93 -4.40 -16.77
CA TYR A 37 -21.60 -5.39 -15.75
C TYR A 37 -21.47 -4.76 -14.35
N HIS A 38 -20.74 -3.64 -14.21
CA HIS A 38 -20.63 -2.92 -12.94
C HIS A 38 -21.98 -2.43 -12.41
N GLU A 39 -22.85 -1.91 -13.28
CA GLU A 39 -24.21 -1.48 -12.92
C GLU A 39 -25.08 -2.65 -12.44
N SER A 40 -24.81 -3.86 -12.93
CA SER A 40 -25.50 -5.08 -12.52
C SER A 40 -25.06 -5.62 -11.15
N LEU A 41 -23.90 -5.20 -10.64
CA LEU A 41 -23.39 -5.65 -9.35
C LEU A 41 -24.25 -5.13 -8.19
N PRO A 42 -24.55 -5.98 -7.19
CA PRO A 42 -25.30 -5.56 -6.01
C PRO A 42 -24.49 -4.59 -5.15
N ASP A 43 -25.18 -3.74 -4.38
CA ASP A 43 -24.56 -2.65 -3.61
C ASP A 43 -23.45 -3.13 -2.66
N HIS A 44 -23.61 -4.29 -2.02
CA HIS A 44 -22.61 -4.83 -1.09
C HIS A 44 -21.33 -5.35 -1.77
N LYS A 45 -21.29 -5.43 -3.10
CA LYS A 45 -20.05 -5.68 -3.86
C LYS A 45 -19.40 -4.38 -4.34
N ARG A 46 -19.98 -3.22 -4.03
CA ARG A 46 -19.45 -1.93 -4.47
C ARG A 46 -18.38 -1.42 -3.51
N PHE A 47 -17.11 -1.54 -3.91
CA PHE A 47 -15.98 -1.35 -2.99
C PHE A 47 -15.97 0.02 -2.32
N ALA A 48 -16.11 1.09 -3.11
CA ALA A 48 -16.13 2.46 -2.58
C ALA A 48 -17.31 2.67 -1.62
N ASP A 49 -18.51 2.19 -1.96
CA ASP A 49 -19.70 2.36 -1.13
C ASP A 49 -19.57 1.61 0.21
N VAL A 50 -19.09 0.36 0.17
CA VAL A 50 -18.85 -0.45 1.38
C VAL A 50 -17.78 0.19 2.27
N LEU A 51 -16.68 0.65 1.68
CA LEU A 51 -15.59 1.29 2.42
C LEU A 51 -16.02 2.60 3.07
N GLU A 52 -16.68 3.48 2.32
CA GLU A 52 -17.01 4.84 2.75
C GLU A 52 -18.20 4.87 3.74
N SER A 53 -19.02 3.81 3.77
CA SER A 53 -20.16 3.69 4.69
C SER A 53 -19.84 2.93 5.98
N ALA A 54 -18.62 2.40 6.11
CA ALA A 54 -18.20 1.64 7.29
C ALA A 54 -18.13 2.52 8.55
N ASP A 55 -18.62 1.99 9.67
CA ASP A 55 -18.60 2.65 10.99
C ASP A 55 -17.41 2.18 11.87
N LYS A 56 -16.69 1.17 11.39
CA LYS A 56 -15.53 0.55 12.02
C LYS A 56 -14.50 0.16 10.97
N PRO A 57 -13.22 0.00 11.34
CA PRO A 57 -12.20 -0.44 10.40
C PRO A 57 -12.58 -1.78 9.76
N LEU A 58 -12.59 -1.83 8.43
CA LEU A 58 -12.80 -3.06 7.65
C LEU A 58 -11.49 -3.86 7.59
N LEU A 59 -11.55 -5.20 7.70
CA LEU A 59 -10.37 -6.05 7.52
C LEU A 59 -10.28 -6.60 6.12
N GLN A 60 -9.07 -6.59 5.59
CA GLN A 60 -8.75 -7.19 4.31
C GLN A 60 -7.44 -7.99 4.43
N PRO A 61 -7.43 -9.27 4.04
CA PRO A 61 -6.20 -10.05 3.98
C PRO A 61 -5.42 -9.75 2.68
N ARG A 62 -4.30 -10.44 2.48
CA ARG A 62 -3.71 -10.67 1.15
C ARG A 62 -3.88 -12.14 0.78
N ALA A 63 -4.28 -12.44 -0.46
CA ALA A 63 -4.52 -13.81 -0.91
C ALA A 63 -4.54 -13.89 -2.44
N GLY A 64 -3.88 -14.90 -3.01
CA GLY A 64 -3.81 -15.14 -4.45
C GLY A 64 -3.18 -16.49 -4.77
N VAL A 65 -3.87 -17.31 -5.53
CA VAL A 65 -3.39 -18.61 -6.04
C VAL A 65 -3.63 -18.72 -7.55
N PRO A 66 -2.92 -19.59 -8.28
CA PRO A 66 -2.92 -19.58 -9.73
C PRO A 66 -4.26 -19.98 -10.35
N ARG A 67 -4.92 -21.01 -9.82
CA ARG A 67 -6.10 -21.62 -10.45
C ARG A 67 -7.37 -20.90 -9.99
N LEU A 68 -8.30 -20.68 -10.93
CA LEU A 68 -9.53 -19.93 -10.67
C LEU A 68 -10.42 -20.57 -9.61
N ASP A 69 -10.63 -21.89 -9.68
CA ASP A 69 -11.50 -22.59 -8.73
C ASP A 69 -10.92 -22.54 -7.31
N ASP A 70 -9.61 -22.72 -7.15
CA ASP A 70 -8.94 -22.57 -5.85
C ASP A 70 -8.97 -21.12 -5.35
N GLN A 71 -8.83 -20.14 -6.25
CA GLN A 71 -8.92 -18.73 -5.88
C GLN A 71 -10.32 -18.40 -5.35
N ILE A 72 -11.36 -18.94 -5.98
CA ILE A 72 -12.75 -18.83 -5.50
C ILE A 72 -12.90 -19.49 -4.12
N GLU A 73 -12.39 -20.71 -3.95
CA GLU A 73 -12.42 -21.42 -2.67
C GLU A 73 -11.70 -20.63 -1.56
N LEU A 74 -10.50 -20.14 -1.84
CA LEU A 74 -9.70 -19.32 -0.94
C LEU A 74 -10.46 -18.06 -0.51
N LEU A 75 -11.00 -17.29 -1.46
CA LEU A 75 -11.70 -16.05 -1.12
C LEU A 75 -13.01 -16.31 -0.36
N ARG A 76 -13.75 -17.38 -0.68
CA ARG A 76 -14.93 -17.79 0.10
C ARG A 76 -14.55 -18.17 1.52
N TYR A 77 -13.49 -18.94 1.69
CA TYR A 77 -13.02 -19.33 3.03
C TYR A 77 -12.64 -18.10 3.87
N LEU A 78 -11.90 -17.15 3.29
CA LEU A 78 -11.51 -15.92 3.98
C LEU A 78 -12.73 -15.06 4.36
N HIS A 79 -13.74 -15.01 3.49
CA HIS A 79 -14.98 -14.28 3.77
C HIS A 79 -15.81 -14.96 4.87
N GLU A 80 -16.03 -16.27 4.77
CA GLU A 80 -16.95 -17.02 5.63
C GLU A 80 -16.32 -17.38 6.98
N GLU A 81 -15.13 -17.99 6.97
CA GLU A 81 -14.42 -18.47 8.16
C GLU A 81 -13.50 -17.40 8.75
N GLY A 82 -12.83 -16.63 7.87
CA GLY A 82 -11.98 -15.52 8.27
C GLY A 82 -12.74 -14.25 8.66
N GLN A 83 -14.01 -14.13 8.24
CA GLN A 83 -14.83 -12.92 8.42
C GLN A 83 -14.18 -11.67 7.81
N ALA A 84 -13.53 -11.83 6.65
CA ALA A 84 -13.00 -10.71 5.89
C ALA A 84 -14.13 -9.79 5.42
N ASP A 85 -14.00 -8.49 5.70
CA ASP A 85 -14.95 -7.47 5.30
C ASP A 85 -14.76 -7.09 3.81
N LEU A 86 -13.51 -7.12 3.35
CA LEU A 86 -13.11 -6.85 1.96
C LEU A 86 -12.18 -7.98 1.49
N LEU A 87 -12.21 -8.32 0.20
CA LEU A 87 -11.39 -9.41 -0.34
C LEU A 87 -10.28 -8.89 -1.24
N PRO A 88 -9.10 -9.53 -1.24
CA PRO A 88 -8.02 -9.22 -2.17
C PRO A 88 -8.06 -10.15 -3.38
N THR A 89 -7.33 -9.76 -4.42
CA THR A 89 -6.72 -10.68 -5.37
C THR A 89 -5.27 -10.26 -5.53
N THR A 90 -4.38 -10.99 -4.87
CA THR A 90 -2.94 -10.76 -4.94
C THR A 90 -2.41 -11.29 -6.27
N ILE A 91 -1.90 -10.41 -7.12
CA ILE A 91 -1.43 -10.77 -8.47
C ILE A 91 -0.06 -11.45 -8.42
N ASP A 92 0.19 -12.45 -9.26
CA ASP A 92 1.47 -13.15 -9.31
C ASP A 92 2.62 -12.28 -9.83
N SER A 93 3.85 -12.62 -9.46
CA SER A 93 5.04 -11.83 -9.84
C SER A 93 5.34 -11.78 -11.34
N TYR A 94 4.99 -12.81 -12.12
CA TYR A 94 5.22 -12.74 -13.58
C TYR A 94 4.26 -11.75 -14.23
N THR A 95 2.99 -11.72 -13.80
CA THR A 95 2.05 -10.67 -14.23
C THR A 95 2.55 -9.27 -13.82
N ARG A 96 3.18 -9.11 -12.65
CA ARG A 96 3.77 -7.84 -12.20
C ARG A 96 4.93 -7.34 -13.06
N ASP A 97 5.65 -8.26 -13.72
CA ASP A 97 6.73 -7.97 -14.65
C ASP A 97 6.28 -8.02 -16.12
N ASN A 98 4.97 -8.12 -16.38
CA ASN A 98 4.38 -8.25 -17.72
C ASN A 98 4.89 -9.49 -18.51
N GLU A 99 5.31 -10.55 -17.81
CA GLU A 99 5.80 -11.81 -18.38
C GLU A 99 4.66 -12.84 -18.51
N TYR A 100 3.63 -12.50 -19.29
CA TYR A 100 2.36 -13.26 -19.36
C TYR A 100 2.52 -14.69 -19.89
N GLU A 101 3.52 -14.96 -20.74
CA GLU A 101 3.84 -16.33 -21.18
C GLU A 101 4.35 -17.19 -20.02
N LYS A 102 5.12 -16.63 -19.08
CA LYS A 102 5.59 -17.37 -17.90
C LYS A 102 4.47 -17.59 -16.90
N ALA A 103 3.60 -16.59 -16.72
CA ALA A 103 2.37 -16.76 -15.94
C ALA A 103 1.48 -17.87 -16.55
N GLN A 104 1.36 -17.93 -17.89
CA GLN A 104 0.62 -18.99 -18.58
C GLN A 104 1.23 -20.37 -18.32
N GLN A 105 2.56 -20.51 -18.46
CA GLN A 105 3.25 -21.77 -18.18
C GLN A 105 3.08 -22.22 -16.73
N GLY A 106 3.14 -21.28 -15.78
CA GLY A 106 2.86 -21.57 -14.37
C GLY A 106 1.41 -22.02 -14.15
N LEU A 107 0.45 -21.32 -14.74
CA LEU A 107 -0.97 -21.69 -14.66
C LEU A 107 -1.23 -23.10 -15.23
N GLU A 108 -0.65 -23.42 -16.39
CA GLU A 108 -0.74 -24.75 -16.99
C GLU A 108 -0.13 -25.82 -16.09
N LYS A 109 1.07 -25.58 -15.57
CA LYS A 109 1.73 -26.51 -14.64
C LYS A 109 0.92 -26.70 -13.34
N ALA A 110 0.32 -25.64 -12.80
CA ALA A 110 -0.53 -25.74 -11.62
C ALA A 110 -1.78 -26.59 -11.89
N ARG A 111 -2.37 -26.48 -13.09
CA ARG A 111 -3.49 -27.34 -13.52
C ARG A 111 -3.08 -28.81 -13.69
N GLU A 112 -1.85 -29.07 -14.13
CA GLU A 112 -1.32 -30.42 -14.30
C GLU A 112 -0.95 -31.11 -12.99
N THR A 113 -0.25 -30.43 -12.08
CA THR A 113 0.27 -31.06 -10.85
C THR A 113 -0.67 -30.91 -9.66
N GLY A 114 -1.51 -29.89 -9.66
CA GLY A 114 -2.33 -29.50 -8.52
C GLY A 114 -1.61 -28.63 -7.49
N ASP A 115 -0.33 -28.29 -7.72
CA ASP A 115 0.45 -27.43 -6.83
C ASP A 115 0.38 -25.97 -7.27
N ASP A 116 0.48 -25.06 -6.30
CA ASP A 116 0.55 -23.61 -6.58
C ASP A 116 1.94 -23.23 -7.08
N THR A 117 2.10 -23.14 -8.41
CA THR A 117 3.38 -22.81 -9.03
C THR A 117 3.61 -21.30 -9.25
N LEU A 118 2.61 -20.47 -8.95
CA LEU A 118 2.70 -19.01 -8.91
C LEU A 118 2.41 -18.52 -7.48
N ASN A 119 2.96 -17.37 -7.12
CA ASN A 119 2.77 -16.72 -5.82
C ASN A 119 1.54 -15.78 -5.77
N GLY A 120 0.61 -15.95 -6.70
CA GLY A 120 -0.55 -15.08 -6.86
C GLY A 120 -1.47 -15.52 -8.01
N PHE A 121 -2.52 -14.73 -8.23
CA PHE A 121 -3.52 -14.95 -9.26
C PHE A 121 -3.11 -14.23 -10.58
N PRO A 122 -2.96 -14.96 -11.70
CA PRO A 122 -2.58 -14.37 -12.99
C PRO A 122 -3.82 -13.80 -13.71
N ALA A 123 -4.35 -12.68 -13.20
CA ALA A 123 -5.61 -12.09 -13.68
C ALA A 123 -5.60 -11.78 -15.19
N VAL A 124 -4.46 -11.34 -15.73
CA VAL A 124 -4.30 -11.08 -17.18
C VAL A 124 -4.50 -12.37 -17.98
N ASN A 125 -3.95 -13.50 -17.53
CA ASN A 125 -4.08 -14.79 -18.20
C ASN A 125 -5.48 -15.40 -18.07
N HIS A 126 -6.18 -15.15 -16.96
CA HIS A 126 -7.58 -15.54 -16.80
C HIS A 126 -8.55 -14.66 -17.60
N GLY A 127 -8.13 -13.46 -17.98
CA GLY A 127 -8.91 -12.52 -18.79
C GLY A 127 -10.16 -12.01 -18.08
N VAL A 128 -11.01 -11.30 -18.84
CA VAL A 128 -12.26 -10.72 -18.34
C VAL A 128 -13.21 -11.81 -17.84
N ASP A 129 -13.37 -12.90 -18.58
CA ASP A 129 -14.27 -14.01 -18.22
C ASP A 129 -13.87 -14.68 -16.89
N GLY A 130 -12.58 -14.98 -16.69
CA GLY A 130 -12.11 -15.54 -15.43
C GLY A 130 -12.24 -14.57 -14.25
N CYS A 131 -12.00 -13.28 -14.49
CA CYS A 131 -12.23 -12.22 -13.51
C CYS A 131 -13.71 -12.12 -13.10
N ARG A 132 -14.64 -12.12 -14.07
CA ARG A 132 -16.08 -12.08 -13.78
C ARG A 132 -16.57 -13.31 -13.04
N LYS A 133 -16.11 -14.50 -13.43
CA LYS A 133 -16.40 -15.74 -12.69
C LYS A 133 -15.97 -15.67 -11.24
N LEU A 134 -14.81 -15.05 -10.96
CA LEU A 134 -14.37 -14.81 -9.59
C LEU A 134 -15.31 -13.83 -8.88
N ILE A 135 -15.58 -12.66 -9.47
CA ILE A 135 -16.46 -11.62 -8.88
C ILE A 135 -17.87 -12.15 -8.62
N ASP A 136 -18.44 -12.93 -9.54
CA ASP A 136 -19.77 -13.53 -9.39
C ASP A 136 -19.83 -14.55 -8.25
N ALA A 137 -18.73 -15.29 -8.03
CA ALA A 137 -18.68 -16.41 -7.09
C ALA A 137 -18.54 -16.03 -5.61
N VAL A 138 -18.03 -14.84 -5.30
CA VAL A 138 -17.81 -14.35 -3.91
C VAL A 138 -18.73 -13.19 -3.57
N ASP A 139 -19.25 -13.15 -2.34
CA ASP A 139 -20.29 -12.21 -1.90
C ASP A 139 -19.74 -10.98 -1.16
N ALA A 140 -18.58 -10.48 -1.59
CA ALA A 140 -17.90 -9.33 -1.00
C ALA A 140 -17.14 -8.54 -2.08
N PRO A 141 -16.85 -7.25 -1.86
CA PRO A 141 -16.11 -6.44 -2.82
C PRO A 141 -14.65 -6.89 -2.88
N ILE A 142 -14.06 -6.86 -4.08
CA ILE A 142 -12.69 -7.34 -4.34
C ILE A 142 -11.79 -6.21 -4.83
N GLU A 143 -10.57 -6.20 -4.33
CA GLU A 143 -9.49 -5.33 -4.75
C GLU A 143 -8.35 -6.09 -5.42
N VAL A 144 -7.80 -5.52 -6.48
CA VAL A 144 -6.54 -5.98 -7.07
C VAL A 144 -5.37 -5.46 -6.24
N ARG A 145 -4.56 -6.38 -5.67
CA ARG A 145 -3.41 -6.05 -4.81
C ARG A 145 -2.12 -6.59 -5.42
N HIS A 146 -1.10 -5.77 -5.60
CA HIS A 146 0.07 -6.18 -6.40
C HIS A 146 1.35 -5.36 -6.12
N GLY A 147 2.11 -5.01 -7.16
CA GLY A 147 3.40 -4.34 -7.10
C GLY A 147 3.97 -4.20 -8.50
N THR A 148 3.22 -3.56 -9.40
CA THR A 148 3.43 -3.60 -10.86
C THR A 148 3.78 -2.21 -11.40
N PRO A 149 5.00 -2.01 -11.95
CA PRO A 149 5.38 -0.73 -12.55
C PRO A 149 4.59 -0.35 -13.81
N ASP A 150 4.20 -1.33 -14.64
CA ASP A 150 3.29 -1.15 -15.80
C ASP A 150 2.01 -1.97 -15.61
N ALA A 151 1.04 -1.36 -14.93
CA ALA A 151 -0.21 -2.01 -14.59
C ALA A 151 -1.33 -1.79 -15.62
N ARG A 152 -1.03 -1.22 -16.80
CA ARG A 152 -2.06 -0.75 -17.75
C ARG A 152 -2.98 -1.87 -18.24
N LEU A 153 -2.42 -2.98 -18.72
CA LEU A 153 -3.22 -4.12 -19.19
C LEU A 153 -3.95 -4.82 -18.03
N LEU A 154 -3.29 -4.94 -16.88
CA LEU A 154 -3.90 -5.50 -15.67
C LEU A 154 -5.13 -4.69 -15.25
N ALA A 155 -5.04 -3.36 -15.25
CA ALA A 155 -6.15 -2.47 -14.95
C ALA A 155 -7.27 -2.61 -15.99
N ALA A 156 -6.96 -2.60 -17.29
CA ALA A 156 -7.96 -2.76 -18.35
C ALA A 156 -8.77 -4.07 -18.20
N ILE A 157 -8.09 -5.19 -17.96
CA ILE A 157 -8.74 -6.50 -17.78
C ILE A 157 -9.53 -6.56 -16.48
N THR A 158 -8.95 -6.15 -15.36
CA THR A 158 -9.60 -6.29 -14.04
C THR A 158 -10.76 -5.31 -13.86
N PHE A 159 -10.68 -4.10 -14.41
CA PHE A 159 -11.80 -3.17 -14.39
C PHE A 159 -12.95 -3.69 -15.26
N ALA A 160 -12.68 -4.23 -16.45
CA ALA A 160 -13.70 -4.90 -17.25
C ALA A 160 -14.26 -6.18 -16.61
N GLY A 161 -13.42 -6.83 -15.80
CA GLY A 161 -13.74 -8.00 -15.01
C GLY A 161 -14.61 -7.73 -13.76
N GLY A 162 -14.86 -6.47 -13.40
CA GLY A 162 -15.71 -6.09 -12.26
C GLY A 162 -15.00 -5.72 -10.97
N PHE A 163 -13.67 -5.67 -10.95
CA PHE A 163 -12.94 -5.20 -9.77
C PHE A 163 -13.18 -3.70 -9.58
N GLN A 164 -13.53 -3.30 -8.35
CA GLN A 164 -13.86 -1.91 -8.02
C GLN A 164 -12.86 -1.27 -7.04
N SER A 165 -11.73 -1.93 -6.78
CA SER A 165 -10.56 -1.29 -6.17
C SER A 165 -9.27 -1.81 -6.82
N PHE A 166 -8.29 -0.93 -6.90
CA PHE A 166 -6.97 -1.21 -7.45
C PHE A 166 -5.93 -0.57 -6.54
N GLU A 167 -4.91 -1.31 -6.14
CA GLU A 167 -3.80 -0.81 -5.33
C GLU A 167 -2.66 -0.29 -6.21
N GLY A 168 -1.84 0.62 -5.67
CA GLY A 168 -0.60 1.09 -6.27
C GLY A 168 -0.69 2.50 -6.84
N GLY A 169 0.48 2.99 -7.24
CA GLY A 169 0.67 4.28 -7.87
C GLY A 169 2.07 4.40 -8.46
N PRO A 170 2.38 5.54 -9.10
CA PRO A 170 3.60 5.66 -9.88
C PRO A 170 4.92 5.68 -9.09
N ILE A 171 4.87 6.03 -7.81
CA ILE A 171 6.03 6.06 -6.92
C ILE A 171 6.05 4.74 -6.14
N SER A 172 4.94 4.41 -5.49
CA SER A 172 4.82 3.30 -4.55
C SER A 172 4.91 1.92 -5.20
N TYR A 173 4.56 1.79 -6.49
CA TYR A 173 4.76 0.57 -7.28
C TYR A 173 5.94 0.65 -8.27
N ASN A 174 6.83 1.64 -8.11
CA ASN A 174 8.16 1.64 -8.74
C ASN A 174 9.26 1.55 -7.68
N ILE A 175 9.39 2.59 -6.86
CA ILE A 175 10.55 2.79 -5.99
C ILE A 175 10.86 1.58 -5.10
N PRO A 176 9.86 0.92 -4.47
CA PRO A 176 10.10 -0.28 -3.66
C PRO A 176 10.27 -1.58 -4.46
N TYR A 177 9.89 -1.61 -5.75
CA TYR A 177 9.65 -2.86 -6.49
C TYR A 177 10.59 -3.11 -7.66
N THR A 178 11.19 -2.08 -8.26
CA THR A 178 11.98 -2.27 -9.48
C THR A 178 13.16 -1.33 -9.58
N LYS A 179 14.18 -1.78 -10.31
CA LYS A 179 15.30 -0.98 -10.81
C LYS A 179 15.28 -0.80 -12.34
N ARG A 180 14.28 -1.39 -13.00
CA ARG A 180 14.24 -1.48 -14.47
C ARG A 180 13.54 -0.30 -15.13
N HIS A 181 12.64 0.37 -14.40
CA HIS A 181 11.77 1.42 -14.94
C HIS A 181 12.08 2.76 -14.27
N GLY A 182 12.23 3.79 -15.09
CA GLY A 182 12.41 5.15 -14.60
C GLY A 182 11.11 5.69 -14.02
N LEU A 183 11.21 6.65 -13.09
CA LEU A 183 10.02 7.25 -12.48
C LEU A 183 9.14 7.98 -13.51
N GLU A 184 9.72 8.66 -14.52
CA GLU A 184 8.94 9.33 -15.58
C GLU A 184 8.07 8.33 -16.37
N GLU A 185 8.65 7.20 -16.76
CA GLU A 185 7.98 6.10 -17.47
C GLU A 185 6.85 5.50 -16.62
N THR A 186 7.09 5.27 -15.34
CA THR A 186 6.04 4.77 -14.44
C THR A 186 4.93 5.81 -14.22
N ILE A 187 5.24 7.11 -14.08
CA ILE A 187 4.22 8.15 -13.98
C ILE A 187 3.30 8.12 -15.21
N GLU A 188 3.86 8.02 -16.41
CA GLU A 188 3.07 7.89 -17.66
C GLU A 188 2.12 6.70 -17.62
N ARG A 189 2.61 5.55 -17.19
CA ARG A 189 1.83 4.32 -17.12
C ARG A 189 0.70 4.40 -16.11
N TRP A 190 0.94 4.97 -14.93
CA TRP A 190 -0.11 5.11 -13.91
C TRP A 190 -1.08 6.24 -14.20
N GLN A 191 -0.68 7.30 -14.89
CA GLN A 191 -1.64 8.28 -15.41
C GLN A 191 -2.68 7.63 -16.32
N PHE A 192 -2.30 6.64 -17.14
CA PHE A 192 -3.28 5.84 -17.89
C PHE A 192 -4.21 5.05 -16.95
N VAL A 193 -3.67 4.35 -15.95
CA VAL A 193 -4.47 3.54 -15.00
C VAL A 193 -5.50 4.41 -14.27
N ASP A 194 -5.05 5.55 -13.73
CA ASP A 194 -5.90 6.48 -13.01
C ASP A 194 -6.89 7.19 -13.97
N ARG A 195 -6.48 7.45 -15.22
CA ARG A 195 -7.39 8.00 -16.23
C ARG A 195 -8.48 7.01 -16.61
N LEU A 196 -8.15 5.73 -16.71
CA LEU A 196 -9.13 4.67 -16.98
C LEU A 196 -10.13 4.59 -15.82
N ALA A 197 -9.66 4.57 -14.56
CA ALA A 197 -10.54 4.65 -13.38
C ALA A 197 -11.39 5.93 -13.37
N GLY A 198 -10.83 7.05 -13.80
CA GLY A 198 -11.55 8.30 -14.01
C GLY A 198 -12.63 8.21 -15.11
N ALA A 199 -12.41 7.43 -16.17
CA ALA A 199 -13.42 7.20 -17.21
C ALA A 199 -14.60 6.37 -16.70
N TYR A 200 -14.35 5.36 -15.87
CA TYR A 200 -15.40 4.63 -15.15
C TYR A 200 -16.17 5.59 -14.22
N THR A 201 -15.47 6.48 -13.52
CA THR A 201 -16.08 7.47 -12.62
C THR A 201 -16.99 8.44 -13.38
N GLU A 202 -16.60 8.90 -14.59
CA GLU A 202 -17.43 9.72 -15.48
C GLU A 202 -18.75 9.03 -15.89
N ARG A 203 -18.81 7.70 -15.79
CA ARG A 203 -19.97 6.86 -16.07
C ARG A 203 -20.71 6.40 -14.81
N GLY A 204 -20.33 6.90 -13.64
CA GLY A 204 -20.97 6.58 -12.36
C GLY A 204 -20.40 5.36 -11.64
N VAL A 205 -19.37 4.71 -12.18
CA VAL A 205 -18.68 3.56 -11.53
C VAL A 205 -17.44 4.07 -10.80
N ARG A 206 -17.49 4.09 -9.47
CA ARG A 206 -16.36 4.56 -8.64
C ARG A 206 -15.38 3.42 -8.37
N ILE A 207 -14.28 3.39 -9.12
CA ILE A 207 -13.16 2.50 -8.84
C ILE A 207 -12.28 3.16 -7.78
N ASN A 208 -12.19 2.56 -6.60
CA ASN A 208 -11.29 3.01 -5.54
C ASN A 208 -9.83 2.83 -5.98
N ARG A 209 -8.99 3.82 -5.65
CA ARG A 209 -7.55 3.76 -5.87
C ARG A 209 -6.81 3.84 -4.55
N GLU A 210 -5.87 2.93 -4.34
CA GLU A 210 -5.10 2.84 -3.10
C GLU A 210 -3.60 2.95 -3.35
N PRO A 211 -3.01 4.16 -3.36
CA PRO A 211 -1.57 4.37 -3.22
C PRO A 211 -0.95 3.48 -2.12
N PHE A 212 0.17 2.82 -2.40
CA PHE A 212 0.76 1.81 -1.50
C PHE A 212 1.68 2.45 -0.45
N GLY A 213 1.10 2.81 0.70
CA GLY A 213 1.76 3.56 1.77
C GLY A 213 2.98 2.94 2.45
N PRO A 214 3.06 1.62 2.68
CA PRO A 214 4.23 1.03 3.33
C PRO A 214 5.54 1.20 2.57
N LEU A 215 5.49 1.45 1.26
CA LEU A 215 6.67 1.56 0.38
C LEU A 215 7.61 0.35 0.56
N THR A 216 8.84 0.56 1.04
CA THR A 216 9.82 -0.52 1.26
C THR A 216 9.53 -1.38 2.50
N GLY A 217 8.52 -1.01 3.30
CA GLY A 217 8.12 -1.73 4.52
C GLY A 217 9.17 -1.70 5.64
N THR A 218 10.24 -0.92 5.48
CA THR A 218 11.43 -0.97 6.33
C THR A 218 11.74 0.41 6.89
N LEU A 219 11.23 0.69 8.10
CA LEU A 219 11.50 1.92 8.87
C LEU A 219 11.25 3.22 8.08
N VAL A 220 10.28 3.24 7.16
CA VAL A 220 9.95 4.45 6.40
C VAL A 220 9.39 5.51 7.36
N PRO A 221 10.00 6.71 7.46
CA PRO A 221 9.47 7.80 8.27
C PRO A 221 8.04 8.17 7.86
N PRO A 222 7.11 8.43 8.80
CA PRO A 222 5.72 8.74 8.47
C PRO A 222 5.56 9.90 7.48
N SER A 223 6.32 10.97 7.62
CA SER A 223 6.26 12.13 6.73
C SER A 223 6.61 11.82 5.27
N ILE A 224 7.60 10.96 5.04
CA ILE A 224 7.96 10.49 3.68
C ILE A 224 6.84 9.64 3.10
N ALA A 225 6.30 8.69 3.87
CA ALA A 225 5.19 7.86 3.41
C ALA A 225 3.96 8.72 3.06
N ILE A 226 3.57 9.64 3.94
CA ILE A 226 2.41 10.52 3.73
C ILE A 226 2.65 11.44 2.51
N ALA A 227 3.83 12.04 2.36
CA ALA A 227 4.13 12.88 1.19
C ALA A 227 3.93 12.10 -0.13
N VAL A 228 4.42 10.86 -0.20
CA VAL A 228 4.20 10.00 -1.38
C VAL A 228 2.71 9.72 -1.60
N MET A 229 1.95 9.42 -0.54
CA MET A 229 0.49 9.21 -0.66
C MET A 229 -0.25 10.45 -1.18
N LEU A 230 0.12 11.65 -0.71
CA LEU A 230 -0.48 12.89 -1.18
C LEU A 230 -0.15 13.16 -2.65
N ILE A 231 1.11 12.93 -3.07
CA ILE A 231 1.52 13.06 -4.47
C ILE A 231 0.70 12.12 -5.35
N GLU A 232 0.68 10.82 -5.04
CA GLU A 232 -0.06 9.83 -5.84
C GLU A 232 -1.57 10.10 -5.85
N GLY A 233 -2.14 10.50 -4.71
CA GLY A 233 -3.54 10.90 -4.61
C GLY A 233 -3.87 12.10 -5.51
N LYS A 234 -3.00 13.12 -5.56
CA LYS A 234 -3.20 14.29 -6.44
C LYS A 234 -3.14 13.89 -7.91
N LEU A 235 -2.13 13.11 -8.32
CA LEU A 235 -2.00 12.63 -9.69
C LEU A 235 -3.22 11.81 -10.13
N ALA A 236 -3.72 10.93 -9.25
CA ALA A 236 -4.93 10.15 -9.52
C ALA A 236 -6.18 11.04 -9.63
N ALA A 237 -6.32 12.02 -8.74
CA ALA A 237 -7.43 12.98 -8.75
C ALA A 237 -7.46 13.83 -10.02
N THR A 238 -6.30 14.27 -10.52
CA THR A 238 -6.15 14.98 -11.82
C THR A 238 -6.73 14.15 -12.96
N GLN A 239 -6.51 12.83 -12.95
CA GLN A 239 -7.00 11.94 -14.00
C GLN A 239 -8.50 11.62 -13.90
N GLY A 240 -9.14 11.96 -12.78
CA GLY A 240 -10.60 11.86 -12.59
C GLY A 240 -11.04 10.86 -11.52
N VAL A 241 -10.12 10.29 -10.74
CA VAL A 241 -10.43 9.40 -9.63
C VAL A 241 -11.11 10.17 -8.50
N ARG A 242 -12.14 9.58 -7.87
CA ARG A 242 -12.95 10.24 -6.81
C ARG A 242 -13.12 9.43 -5.53
N SER A 243 -12.58 8.21 -5.46
CA SER A 243 -12.49 7.41 -4.23
C SER A 243 -11.03 7.00 -4.07
N ILE A 244 -10.35 7.52 -3.05
CA ILE A 244 -8.91 7.34 -2.84
C ILE A 244 -8.65 6.92 -1.39
N THR A 245 -8.07 5.73 -1.24
CA THR A 245 -7.61 5.21 0.05
C THR A 245 -6.12 5.47 0.22
N LEU A 246 -5.72 6.33 1.15
CA LEU A 246 -4.31 6.62 1.41
C LEU A 246 -3.73 5.64 2.43
N GLY A 247 -2.58 5.03 2.11
CA GLY A 247 -1.99 3.99 2.94
C GLY A 247 -0.94 4.47 3.96
N TYR A 248 -0.81 3.72 5.05
CA TYR A 248 0.29 3.84 5.99
C TYR A 248 0.68 2.48 6.55
N GLY A 249 2.00 2.19 6.58
CA GLY A 249 2.54 0.96 7.16
C GLY A 249 2.95 1.16 8.62
N GLN A 250 2.56 0.23 9.48
CA GLN A 250 2.93 0.24 10.90
C GLN A 250 4.45 0.35 11.08
N VAL A 251 4.90 1.38 11.81
CA VAL A 251 6.29 1.47 12.26
C VAL A 251 6.48 0.98 13.68
N GLY A 252 5.41 0.90 14.49
CA GLY A 252 5.33 0.11 15.71
C GLY A 252 5.30 0.92 17.01
N ASN A 253 5.60 2.22 17.01
CA ASN A 253 5.28 3.04 18.18
C ASN A 253 3.83 3.52 18.07
N VAL A 254 2.96 3.11 19.01
CA VAL A 254 1.51 3.40 18.94
C VAL A 254 1.21 4.90 18.84
N VAL A 255 1.93 5.75 19.57
CA VAL A 255 1.73 7.21 19.50
C VAL A 255 2.03 7.72 18.09
N GLN A 256 3.14 7.31 17.50
CA GLN A 256 3.53 7.71 16.15
C GLN A 256 2.62 7.13 15.07
N ASP A 257 2.23 5.86 15.18
CA ASP A 257 1.33 5.23 14.19
C ASP A 257 -0.06 5.88 14.20
N VAL A 258 -0.61 6.18 15.38
CA VAL A 258 -1.89 6.90 15.51
C VAL A 258 -1.76 8.34 15.00
N ALA A 259 -0.68 9.04 15.37
CA ALA A 259 -0.39 10.39 14.87
C ALA A 259 -0.25 10.43 13.33
N ALA A 260 0.42 9.44 12.75
CA ALA A 260 0.61 9.31 11.31
C ALA A 260 -0.72 9.09 10.57
N LEU A 261 -1.59 8.21 11.06
CA LEU A 261 -2.91 7.99 10.46
C LEU A 261 -3.82 9.23 10.57
N ASN A 262 -3.78 9.94 11.71
CA ASN A 262 -4.49 11.19 11.88
C ASN A 262 -3.98 12.29 10.92
N ALA A 263 -2.65 12.44 10.82
CA ALA A 263 -2.01 13.37 9.88
C ALA A 263 -2.38 13.01 8.43
N LEU A 264 -2.30 11.74 8.06
CA LEU A 264 -2.62 11.24 6.72
C LEU A 264 -4.07 11.58 6.33
N LYS A 265 -5.04 11.32 7.21
CA LYS A 265 -6.45 11.64 6.96
C LYS A 265 -6.66 13.15 6.82
N LYS A 266 -6.08 13.95 7.73
CA LYS A 266 -6.22 15.41 7.71
C LYS A 266 -5.59 16.03 6.47
N LEU A 267 -4.33 15.70 6.17
CA LEU A 267 -3.61 16.22 5.01
C LEU A 267 -4.20 15.71 3.71
N GLY A 268 -4.69 14.47 3.66
CA GLY A 268 -5.40 13.94 2.50
C GLY A 268 -6.61 14.81 2.14
N ASN A 269 -7.46 15.13 3.12
CA ASN A 269 -8.60 16.03 2.92
C ASN A 269 -8.21 17.49 2.64
N GLU A 270 -6.99 17.90 3.01
CA GLU A 270 -6.50 19.27 2.76
C GLU A 270 -5.89 19.42 1.36
N TYR A 271 -5.16 18.43 0.88
CA TYR A 271 -4.39 18.50 -0.37
C TYR A 271 -5.13 17.96 -1.59
N LEU A 272 -6.09 17.05 -1.39
CA LEU A 272 -6.91 16.48 -2.46
C LEU A 272 -8.15 17.35 -2.70
N PRO A 273 -8.67 17.39 -3.95
CA PRO A 273 -9.88 18.15 -4.25
C PRO A 273 -11.10 17.68 -3.44
N ASP A 274 -12.01 18.60 -3.11
CA ASP A 274 -13.23 18.31 -2.32
C ASP A 274 -14.12 17.21 -2.94
N GLU A 275 -14.03 16.99 -4.26
CA GLU A 275 -14.79 15.93 -4.94
C GLU A 275 -14.23 14.52 -4.68
N VAL A 276 -13.03 14.40 -4.12
CA VAL A 276 -12.42 13.12 -3.75
C VAL A 276 -12.86 12.72 -2.35
N VAL A 277 -13.44 11.53 -2.21
CA VAL A 277 -13.63 10.91 -0.90
C VAL A 277 -12.31 10.26 -0.48
N VAL A 278 -11.75 10.74 0.63
CA VAL A 278 -10.49 10.27 1.19
C VAL A 278 -10.76 9.31 2.34
N THR A 279 -10.27 8.08 2.20
CA THR A 279 -10.23 7.05 3.25
C THR A 279 -8.78 6.69 3.58
N THR A 280 -8.54 6.00 4.68
CA THR A 280 -7.21 5.55 5.09
C THR A 280 -7.13 4.04 5.28
N VAL A 281 -5.99 3.47 4.91
CA VAL A 281 -5.67 2.06 5.17
C VAL A 281 -4.41 1.95 6.04
N PHE A 282 -4.51 1.15 7.10
CA PHE A 282 -3.39 0.78 7.94
C PHE A 282 -2.91 -0.61 7.58
N HIS A 283 -1.64 -0.75 7.24
CA HIS A 283 -1.03 -2.07 7.08
C HIS A 283 -0.38 -2.47 8.38
N GLU A 284 -0.77 -3.62 8.92
CA GLU A 284 -0.01 -4.26 9.99
C GLU A 284 1.45 -4.45 9.57
N TRP A 285 2.32 -4.61 10.56
CA TRP A 285 3.78 -4.70 10.42
C TRP A 285 4.23 -5.34 9.09
N MET A 286 5.00 -4.61 8.28
CA MET A 286 5.42 -5.06 6.95
C MET A 286 6.85 -5.61 6.91
N GLY A 287 7.59 -5.52 8.02
CA GLY A 287 8.94 -6.07 8.15
C GLY A 287 8.95 -7.55 8.52
N GLY A 288 10.11 -8.05 8.97
CA GLY A 288 10.28 -9.44 9.37
C GLY A 288 9.38 -9.86 10.53
N PHE A 289 8.85 -11.10 10.46
CA PHE A 289 8.04 -11.71 11.50
C PHE A 289 8.83 -12.75 12.30
N PRO A 290 8.49 -12.96 13.59
CA PRO A 290 9.04 -14.09 14.32
C PRO A 290 8.54 -15.43 13.73
N PRO A 291 9.37 -16.49 13.70
CA PRO A 291 9.01 -17.79 13.12
C PRO A 291 7.98 -18.58 13.95
N ASP A 292 7.78 -18.20 15.21
CA ASP A 292 6.81 -18.82 16.12
C ASP A 292 5.43 -18.18 15.95
N GLU A 293 4.40 -18.97 15.62
CA GLU A 293 3.06 -18.46 15.30
C GLU A 293 2.40 -17.73 16.49
N ALA A 294 2.68 -18.12 17.74
CA ALA A 294 2.14 -17.42 18.90
C ALA A 294 2.76 -16.03 19.05
N ARG A 295 4.07 -15.91 18.81
CA ARG A 295 4.77 -14.61 18.74
C ARG A 295 4.30 -13.79 17.54
N ALA A 296 4.06 -14.40 16.38
CA ALA A 296 3.53 -13.73 15.20
C ALA A 296 2.13 -13.15 15.47
N ASN A 297 1.25 -13.91 16.13
CA ASN A 297 -0.05 -13.41 16.59
C ASN A 297 0.08 -12.25 17.59
N GLY A 298 1.16 -12.18 18.38
CA GLY A 298 1.47 -11.02 19.21
C GLY A 298 1.71 -9.75 18.38
N VAL A 299 2.41 -9.86 17.24
CA VAL A 299 2.63 -8.75 16.30
C VAL A 299 1.31 -8.33 15.64
N ILE A 300 0.51 -9.30 15.17
CA ILE A 300 -0.81 -9.06 14.58
C ILE A 300 -1.75 -8.35 15.57
N SER A 301 -1.83 -8.88 16.80
CA SER A 301 -2.63 -8.29 17.88
C SER A 301 -2.22 -6.85 18.20
N PHE A 302 -0.92 -6.56 18.14
CA PHE A 302 -0.40 -5.22 18.35
C PHE A 302 -0.81 -4.25 17.23
N GLY A 303 -0.83 -4.72 15.98
CA GLY A 303 -1.45 -4.02 14.86
C GLY A 303 -2.94 -3.75 15.08
N GLY A 304 -3.72 -4.77 15.49
CA GLY A 304 -5.13 -4.63 15.82
C GLY A 304 -5.41 -3.61 16.93
N MET A 305 -4.59 -3.57 17.99
CA MET A 305 -4.72 -2.56 19.06
C MET A 305 -4.46 -1.15 18.54
N THR A 306 -3.44 -0.98 17.71
CA THR A 306 -3.11 0.32 17.10
C THR A 306 -4.26 0.80 16.19
N ALA A 307 -4.81 -0.11 15.38
CA ALA A 307 -5.97 0.18 14.53
C ALA A 307 -7.22 0.53 15.33
N ALA A 308 -7.46 -0.10 16.48
CA ALA A 308 -8.60 0.22 17.34
C ALA A 308 -8.52 1.66 17.92
N ILE A 309 -7.31 2.15 18.17
CA ILE A 309 -7.06 3.51 18.67
C ILE A 309 -7.13 4.53 17.53
N ALA A 310 -6.45 4.25 16.41
CA ALA A 310 -6.35 5.17 15.27
C ALA A 310 -7.64 5.22 14.42
N LYS A 311 -8.42 4.13 14.41
CA LYS A 311 -9.66 3.97 13.65
C LYS A 311 -9.51 4.30 12.16
N PRO A 312 -8.57 3.64 11.43
CA PRO A 312 -8.50 3.78 9.98
C PRO A 312 -9.77 3.20 9.33
N ASP A 313 -10.04 3.57 8.08
CA ASP A 313 -11.21 3.05 7.36
C ASP A 313 -11.01 1.56 6.99
N LYS A 314 -9.76 1.13 6.76
CA LYS A 314 -9.39 -0.27 6.49
C LYS A 314 -8.08 -0.71 7.18
N VAL A 315 -7.95 -2.00 7.45
CA VAL A 315 -6.72 -2.65 7.94
C VAL A 315 -6.32 -3.81 7.02
N ILE A 316 -5.06 -3.82 6.58
CA ILE A 316 -4.48 -4.98 5.89
C ILE A 316 -3.87 -5.92 6.93
N THR A 317 -4.47 -7.10 7.06
CA THR A 317 -4.06 -8.09 8.07
C THR A 317 -2.88 -8.93 7.62
N LYS A 318 -2.10 -9.40 8.59
CA LYS A 318 -1.01 -10.36 8.42
C LYS A 318 -1.41 -11.75 8.90
N SER A 319 -0.59 -12.73 8.57
CA SER A 319 -0.82 -14.13 8.97
C SER A 319 0.25 -14.59 9.97
N PRO A 320 -0.06 -15.59 10.83
CA PRO A 320 0.94 -16.20 11.71
C PRO A 320 2.08 -16.90 10.93
N GLN A 321 1.88 -17.17 9.64
CA GLN A 321 2.83 -17.85 8.74
C GLN A 321 3.67 -16.88 7.89
N GLU A 322 3.66 -15.58 8.18
CA GLU A 322 4.38 -14.57 7.40
C GLU A 322 5.89 -14.88 7.24
N PHE A 323 6.51 -15.53 8.23
CA PHE A 323 7.92 -15.94 8.15
C PHE A 323 8.17 -17.07 7.12
N GLN A 324 7.16 -17.90 6.83
CA GLN A 324 7.29 -19.11 6.03
C GLN A 324 7.00 -18.88 4.54
N GLY A 325 6.28 -17.81 4.18
CA GLY A 325 5.92 -17.47 2.80
C GLY A 325 4.42 -17.19 2.64
N VAL A 326 3.86 -17.60 1.49
CA VAL A 326 2.42 -17.47 1.21
C VAL A 326 1.65 -18.34 2.22
N PRO A 327 0.72 -17.75 3.01
CA PRO A 327 0.03 -18.50 4.06
C PRO A 327 -1.07 -19.42 3.50
N THR A 328 -1.42 -20.46 4.26
CA THR A 328 -2.65 -21.22 3.98
C THR A 328 -3.89 -20.37 4.29
N MET A 329 -5.05 -20.77 3.77
CA MET A 329 -6.31 -20.07 4.04
C MET A 329 -6.69 -20.07 5.53
N GLU A 330 -6.34 -21.13 6.27
CA GLU A 330 -6.57 -21.24 7.72
C GLU A 330 -5.69 -20.25 8.50
N ALA A 331 -4.40 -20.16 8.15
CA ALA A 331 -3.49 -19.22 8.82
C ALA A 331 -3.87 -17.77 8.53
N ASN A 332 -4.27 -17.47 7.30
CA ASN A 332 -4.74 -16.16 6.90
C ASN A 332 -6.06 -15.78 7.63
N SER A 333 -7.00 -16.73 7.74
CA SER A 333 -8.22 -16.57 8.54
C SER A 333 -7.96 -16.45 10.04
N ALA A 334 -6.91 -17.10 10.56
CA ALA A 334 -6.48 -16.92 11.94
C ALA A 334 -5.98 -15.49 12.19
N GLY A 335 -5.20 -14.92 11.25
CA GLY A 335 -4.78 -13.52 11.29
C GLY A 335 -5.95 -12.55 11.35
N LEU A 336 -6.91 -12.70 10.42
CA LEU A 336 -8.14 -11.89 10.38
C LEU A 336 -8.90 -11.92 11.71
N ARG A 337 -9.15 -13.11 12.26
CA ARG A 337 -9.87 -13.27 13.54
C ARG A 337 -9.09 -12.72 14.72
N THR A 338 -7.76 -12.84 14.73
CA THR A 338 -6.90 -12.21 15.75
C THR A 338 -7.05 -10.69 15.71
N THR A 339 -6.93 -10.06 14.54
CA THR A 339 -7.09 -8.61 14.39
C THR A 339 -8.49 -8.15 14.78
N ARG A 340 -9.54 -8.83 14.28
CA ARG A 340 -10.95 -8.52 14.60
C ARG A 340 -11.18 -8.58 16.11
N GLN A 341 -10.75 -9.65 16.77
CA GLN A 341 -10.97 -9.86 18.20
C GLN A 341 -10.37 -8.73 19.04
N VAL A 342 -9.18 -8.23 18.68
CA VAL A 342 -8.54 -7.11 19.39
C VAL A 342 -9.27 -5.80 19.13
N ILE A 343 -9.65 -5.53 17.86
CA ILE A 343 -10.39 -4.32 17.51
C ILE A 343 -11.73 -4.27 18.25
N ASP A 344 -12.52 -5.34 18.20
CA ASP A 344 -13.85 -5.39 18.80
C ASP A 344 -13.79 -5.22 20.34
N MET A 345 -12.73 -5.70 20.98
CA MET A 345 -12.51 -5.48 22.41
C MET A 345 -12.15 -4.03 22.77
N ALA A 346 -11.46 -3.32 21.88
CA ALA A 346 -10.83 -2.03 22.18
C ALA A 346 -11.58 -0.82 21.58
N ILE A 347 -12.29 -0.97 20.47
CA ILE A 347 -12.86 0.15 19.67
C ILE A 347 -13.86 1.02 20.43
N GLU A 348 -14.60 0.44 21.38
CA GLU A 348 -15.58 1.12 22.24
C GLU A 348 -14.93 1.81 23.46
N GLN A 349 -13.66 1.51 23.74
CA GLN A 349 -12.94 2.12 24.86
C GLN A 349 -12.44 3.50 24.47
N LYS A 350 -12.45 4.42 25.44
CA LYS A 350 -11.75 5.70 25.32
C LYS A 350 -10.31 5.53 25.78
N ILE A 351 -9.44 5.12 24.87
CA ILE A 351 -8.00 5.00 25.10
C ILE A 351 -7.36 6.34 24.70
N ASP A 352 -6.93 7.10 25.68
CA ASP A 352 -6.21 8.36 25.48
C ASP A 352 -4.72 8.14 25.75
N ILE A 353 -3.86 8.56 24.83
CA ILE A 353 -2.40 8.38 24.92
C ILE A 353 -1.74 9.73 24.71
N ASP A 354 -1.01 10.18 25.72
CA ASP A 354 -0.28 11.44 25.69
C ASP A 354 0.72 11.49 24.52
N GLY A 355 0.87 12.67 23.93
CA GLY A 355 1.86 12.96 22.88
C GLY A 355 1.40 12.70 21.45
N ILE A 356 0.21 12.13 21.21
CA ILE A 356 -0.33 11.95 19.83
C ILE A 356 -0.40 13.29 19.09
N ALA A 357 -0.92 14.33 19.73
CA ALA A 357 -1.09 15.64 19.09
C ALA A 357 0.26 16.32 18.76
N GLU A 358 1.25 16.20 19.65
CA GLU A 358 2.60 16.76 19.42
C GLU A 358 3.32 16.02 18.30
N GLU A 359 3.22 14.69 18.29
CA GLU A 359 3.80 13.86 17.23
C GLU A 359 3.09 14.09 15.89
N GLN A 360 1.78 14.29 15.90
CA GLN A 360 1.00 14.61 14.69
C GLN A 360 1.43 15.97 14.11
N ASP A 361 1.59 17.01 14.95
CA ASP A 361 2.07 18.33 14.49
C ASP A 361 3.45 18.22 13.82
N LEU A 362 4.37 17.46 14.42
CA LEU A 362 5.69 17.22 13.84
C LEU A 362 5.59 16.54 12.46
N ILE A 363 4.82 15.46 12.36
CA ILE A 363 4.61 14.72 11.09
C ILE A 363 3.98 15.63 10.03
N GLU A 364 3.00 16.45 10.40
CA GLU A 364 2.35 17.38 9.47
C GLU A 364 3.32 18.44 8.97
N ARG A 365 4.16 19.01 9.85
CA ARG A 365 5.17 20.00 9.48
C ARG A 365 6.21 19.41 8.53
N GLU A 366 6.73 18.23 8.85
CA GLU A 366 7.67 17.52 7.98
C GLU A 366 7.07 17.23 6.60
N THR A 367 5.83 16.75 6.56
CA THR A 367 5.14 16.44 5.31
C THR A 367 4.95 17.69 4.46
N ARG A 368 4.63 18.84 5.07
CA ARG A 368 4.50 20.12 4.37
C ARG A 368 5.82 20.56 3.74
N CYS A 369 6.95 20.44 4.43
CA CYS A 369 8.26 20.73 3.84
C CYS A 369 8.50 19.92 2.54
N LEU A 370 8.16 18.63 2.56
CA LEU A 370 8.31 17.75 1.39
C LEU A 370 7.33 18.13 0.26
N MET A 371 6.07 18.41 0.58
CA MET A 371 5.07 18.81 -0.41
C MET A 371 5.36 20.18 -1.04
N ASP A 372 5.76 21.16 -0.22
CA ASP A 372 6.16 22.49 -0.68
C ASP A 372 7.36 22.38 -1.64
N THR A 373 8.35 21.55 -1.29
CA THR A 373 9.50 21.25 -2.15
C THR A 373 9.08 20.66 -3.50
N VAL A 374 8.11 19.76 -3.53
CA VAL A 374 7.58 19.20 -4.77
C VAL A 374 6.92 20.31 -5.61
N PHE A 375 6.08 21.15 -5.01
CA PHE A 375 5.44 22.25 -5.74
C PHE A 375 6.44 23.28 -6.26
N GLU A 376 7.45 23.65 -5.46
CA GLU A 376 8.50 24.59 -5.83
C GLU A 376 9.35 24.06 -6.99
N HIS A 377 9.83 22.82 -6.90
CA HIS A 377 10.59 22.22 -8.01
C HIS A 377 9.75 22.12 -9.29
N GLY A 378 8.44 21.89 -9.15
CA GLY A 378 7.51 21.72 -10.26
C GLY A 378 6.98 23.01 -10.87
N ASP A 379 7.24 24.18 -10.27
CA ASP A 379 6.51 25.42 -10.55
C ASP A 379 4.98 25.20 -10.52
N GLY A 380 4.51 24.36 -9.59
CA GLY A 380 3.11 23.93 -9.44
C GLY A 380 2.71 22.65 -10.20
N ASP A 381 3.52 22.15 -11.14
CA ASP A 381 3.28 20.86 -11.80
C ASP A 381 3.79 19.71 -10.91
N VAL A 382 2.87 18.90 -10.37
CA VAL A 382 3.21 17.82 -9.42
C VAL A 382 4.09 16.75 -10.06
N VAL A 383 3.90 16.44 -11.34
CA VAL A 383 4.71 15.44 -12.04
C VAL A 383 6.16 15.92 -12.17
N GLN A 384 6.36 17.15 -12.64
CA GLN A 384 7.69 17.73 -12.78
C GLN A 384 8.37 17.95 -11.42
N GLY A 385 7.59 18.39 -10.42
CA GLY A 385 8.04 18.52 -9.05
C GLY A 385 8.53 17.21 -8.46
N THR A 386 7.75 16.14 -8.64
CA THR A 386 8.09 14.78 -8.17
C THR A 386 9.39 14.31 -8.81
N LEU A 387 9.52 14.40 -10.13
CA LEU A 387 10.71 13.93 -10.85
C LEU A 387 11.97 14.67 -10.39
N LYS A 388 11.90 16.00 -10.28
CA LYS A 388 13.03 16.82 -9.85
C LYS A 388 13.38 16.61 -8.38
N ALA A 389 12.38 16.43 -7.50
CA ALA A 389 12.62 16.18 -6.08
C ALA A 389 13.32 14.85 -5.84
N PHE A 390 12.94 13.79 -6.56
CA PHE A 390 13.66 12.51 -6.51
C PHE A 390 15.05 12.59 -7.16
N ASP A 391 15.19 13.26 -8.31
CA ASP A 391 16.49 13.43 -8.98
C ASP A 391 17.50 14.22 -8.15
N SER A 392 17.04 15.22 -7.38
CA SER A 392 17.90 15.99 -6.48
C SER A 392 18.14 15.31 -5.12
N GLY A 393 17.33 14.31 -4.74
CA GLY A 393 17.33 13.70 -3.41
C GLY A 393 16.55 14.50 -2.36
N ALA A 394 15.89 15.60 -2.75
CA ALA A 394 15.03 16.40 -1.90
C ALA A 394 13.78 15.64 -1.43
N LEU A 395 13.37 14.62 -2.17
CA LEU A 395 12.48 13.55 -1.73
C LEU A 395 13.17 12.21 -1.96
N ASP A 396 13.17 11.33 -0.96
CA ASP A 396 13.85 10.04 -1.03
C ASP A 396 13.08 8.98 -0.22
N VAL A 397 13.29 7.70 -0.54
CA VAL A 397 12.66 6.57 0.15
C VAL A 397 13.76 5.63 0.67
N PRO A 398 13.79 5.34 1.99
CA PRO A 398 14.80 4.46 2.57
C PRO A 398 14.79 3.05 1.98
N PHE A 399 15.99 2.50 1.75
CA PHE A 399 16.22 1.12 1.29
C PHE A 399 15.57 0.80 -0.07
N ALA A 400 15.30 1.82 -0.89
CA ALA A 400 14.71 1.64 -2.21
C ALA A 400 15.67 0.89 -3.16
N PRO A 401 15.20 -0.14 -3.89
CA PRO A 401 15.97 -0.77 -4.96
C PRO A 401 16.03 0.04 -6.26
N SER A 402 15.14 1.02 -6.45
CA SER A 402 15.05 1.81 -7.69
C SER A 402 16.17 2.84 -7.82
N ASP A 403 16.77 2.92 -9.02
CA ASP A 403 17.75 3.97 -9.37
C ASP A 403 17.10 5.36 -9.47
N SER A 404 15.76 5.44 -9.43
CA SER A 404 15.01 6.71 -9.40
C SER A 404 14.98 7.35 -8.01
N ALA A 405 15.41 6.65 -6.96
CA ALA A 405 15.59 7.18 -5.61
C ALA A 405 17.08 7.18 -5.25
N LYS A 406 17.52 8.12 -4.41
CA LYS A 406 18.92 8.14 -3.96
C LYS A 406 19.21 7.04 -2.95
N GLY A 407 18.20 6.63 -2.17
CA GLY A 407 18.34 5.67 -1.09
C GLY A 407 19.36 6.10 -0.04
N ALA A 408 19.60 7.40 0.08
CA ALA A 408 20.63 8.00 0.92
C ALA A 408 20.08 8.42 2.29
N VAL A 409 18.76 8.64 2.39
CA VAL A 409 18.09 8.85 3.67
C VAL A 409 18.07 7.55 4.47
N LEU A 410 18.62 7.60 5.68
CA LEU A 410 18.66 6.44 6.59
C LEU A 410 17.84 6.74 7.85
N PRO A 411 16.82 5.91 8.15
CA PRO A 411 16.03 6.02 9.36
C PRO A 411 16.62 5.16 10.50
N ALA A 412 16.37 5.57 11.74
CA ALA A 412 16.60 4.77 12.94
C ALA A 412 15.50 5.05 13.96
N ARG A 413 15.32 4.16 14.94
CA ARG A 413 14.38 4.39 16.03
C ARG A 413 14.97 5.31 17.10
N ASP A 414 14.14 6.16 17.70
CA ASP A 414 14.50 6.85 18.94
C ASP A 414 14.32 5.96 20.17
N ASP A 415 14.50 6.53 21.36
CA ASP A 415 14.51 5.79 22.62
C ASP A 415 13.13 5.17 22.96
N ASP A 416 12.05 5.76 22.44
CA ASP A 416 10.67 5.29 22.59
C ASP A 416 10.25 4.35 21.43
N GLY A 417 11.14 4.13 20.46
CA GLY A 417 10.89 3.26 19.32
C GLY A 417 10.21 3.95 18.14
N ARG A 418 10.04 5.27 18.16
CA ARG A 418 9.52 6.04 17.02
C ARG A 418 10.58 6.12 15.94
N VAL A 419 10.18 5.99 14.69
CA VAL A 419 11.09 6.15 13.55
C VAL A 419 11.45 7.61 13.38
N ARG A 420 12.76 7.88 13.29
CA ARG A 420 13.37 9.18 13.04
C ARG A 420 14.36 9.07 11.89
N ILE A 421 14.57 10.18 11.20
CA ILE A 421 15.63 10.32 10.21
C ILE A 421 16.99 10.47 10.93
N PHE A 422 17.88 9.52 10.68
CA PHE A 422 19.25 9.47 11.22
C PHE A 422 20.24 10.13 10.27
N GLU A 423 20.19 9.79 8.98
CA GLU A 423 20.96 10.45 7.92
C GLU A 423 19.99 11.18 7.00
N TRP A 424 20.18 12.49 6.84
CA TRP A 424 19.28 13.36 6.07
C TRP A 424 19.62 13.39 4.59
N ALA A 425 20.90 13.19 4.23
CA ALA A 425 21.38 13.43 2.87
C ALA A 425 20.85 14.79 2.34
N ASP A 426 20.20 14.79 1.18
CA ASP A 426 19.62 15.98 0.55
C ASP A 426 18.12 16.16 0.82
N LEU A 427 17.52 15.34 1.69
CA LEU A 427 16.09 15.39 1.99
C LEU A 427 15.67 16.79 2.47
N ALA A 428 14.65 17.35 1.82
CA ALA A 428 14.19 18.70 2.12
C ALA A 428 13.50 18.75 3.47
N MET A 429 14.09 19.51 4.39
CA MET A 429 13.56 19.68 5.75
C MET A 429 14.13 20.93 6.42
N ASP A 430 13.32 21.57 7.25
CA ASP A 430 13.74 22.70 8.09
C ASP A 430 14.75 22.28 9.17
N ASP A 431 15.68 23.18 9.49
CA ASP A 431 16.78 22.91 10.42
C ASP A 431 16.31 22.63 11.86
N ASP A 432 15.20 23.25 12.29
CA ASP A 432 14.67 23.01 13.64
C ASP A 432 14.08 21.59 13.78
N ILE A 433 13.43 21.08 12.74
CA ILE A 433 12.97 19.68 12.66
C ILE A 433 14.16 18.73 12.68
N LYS A 434 15.24 19.04 11.93
CA LYS A 434 16.48 18.23 11.95
C LYS A 434 17.06 18.11 13.36
N GLU A 435 17.07 19.21 14.13
CA GLU A 435 17.53 19.18 15.52
C GLU A 435 16.60 18.40 16.45
N ILE A 436 15.28 18.40 16.23
CA ILE A 436 14.34 17.53 16.99
C ILE A 436 14.72 16.06 16.83
N HIS A 437 14.88 15.58 15.59
CA HIS A 437 15.25 14.19 15.30
C HIS A 437 16.57 13.80 15.93
N LYS A 438 17.59 14.65 15.74
CA LYS A 438 18.93 14.47 16.30
C LYS A 438 18.91 14.40 17.82
N ALA A 439 18.11 15.23 18.49
CA ALA A 439 17.96 15.20 19.94
C ALA A 439 17.32 13.88 20.42
N ARG A 440 16.28 13.38 19.72
CA ARG A 440 15.62 12.10 20.04
C ARG A 440 16.55 10.90 19.86
N LEU A 441 17.35 10.89 18.78
CA LEU A 441 18.36 9.87 18.54
C LEU A 441 19.54 9.96 19.51
N ALA A 442 19.92 11.17 19.94
CA ALA A 442 20.94 11.37 20.97
C ALA A 442 20.51 10.81 22.32
N GLN A 443 19.24 11.02 22.71
CA GLN A 443 18.68 10.41 23.91
C GLN A 443 18.82 8.88 23.89
N ARG A 444 18.50 8.23 22.77
CA ARG A 444 18.70 6.77 22.62
C ARG A 444 20.16 6.38 22.79
N ALA A 445 21.07 7.10 22.15
CA ALA A 445 22.50 6.83 22.22
C ALA A 445 23.04 6.90 23.66
N ASP A 446 22.60 7.92 24.41
CA ASP A 446 22.93 8.10 25.82
C ASP A 446 22.38 6.96 26.67
N THR A 447 21.10 6.58 26.48
CA THR A 447 20.47 5.43 27.16
C THR A 447 21.21 4.12 26.90
N GLU A 448 21.69 3.91 25.68
CA GLU A 448 22.38 2.67 25.27
C GLU A 448 23.87 2.67 25.57
N GLY A 449 24.44 3.79 26.03
CA GLY A 449 25.88 3.92 26.28
C GLY A 449 26.74 3.70 25.03
N ARG A 450 26.20 3.98 23.83
CA ARG A 450 26.91 3.82 22.55
C ARG A 450 26.81 5.08 21.69
N LYS A 451 27.74 5.25 20.75
CA LYS A 451 27.66 6.33 19.77
C LYS A 451 26.53 6.07 18.78
N GLN A 452 25.87 7.14 18.35
CA GLN A 452 25.01 7.11 17.17
C GLN A 452 25.82 6.63 15.96
N SER A 453 25.34 5.58 15.29
CA SER A 453 26.03 4.97 14.15
C SER A 453 25.05 4.16 13.30
N PHE A 454 25.45 3.84 12.07
CA PHE A 454 24.69 2.95 11.18
C PHE A 454 24.33 1.60 11.82
N ARG A 455 25.07 1.16 12.85
CA ARG A 455 24.73 -0.05 13.60
C ARG A 455 23.34 0.02 14.24
N MET A 456 22.88 1.20 14.67
CA MET A 456 21.51 1.38 15.19
C MET A 456 20.46 1.05 14.12
N VAL A 457 20.67 1.51 12.89
CA VAL A 457 19.80 1.23 11.74
C VAL A 457 19.71 -0.28 11.50
N ALA A 458 20.87 -0.95 11.40
CA ALA A 458 20.93 -2.40 11.19
C ALA A 458 20.25 -3.19 12.32
N ASP A 459 20.51 -2.82 13.58
CA ASP A 459 19.90 -3.50 14.72
C ASP A 459 18.36 -3.32 14.75
N ASP A 460 17.83 -2.17 14.30
CA ASP A 460 16.38 -1.91 14.25
C ASP A 460 15.66 -2.68 13.15
N VAL A 461 16.34 -2.93 12.02
CA VAL A 461 15.79 -3.73 10.90
C VAL A 461 15.57 -5.18 11.36
N ASP A 462 16.47 -5.73 12.16
CA ASP A 462 16.41 -7.12 12.61
C ASP A 462 15.57 -7.34 13.89
N ALA A 463 15.30 -6.27 14.66
CA ALA A 463 14.77 -6.37 16.03
C ALA A 463 13.45 -7.15 16.16
N ILE A 464 12.51 -7.02 15.21
CA ILE A 464 11.18 -7.62 15.34
C ILE A 464 11.23 -9.14 15.16
N SER A 465 12.11 -9.64 14.30
CA SER A 465 12.38 -11.09 14.17
C SER A 465 12.86 -11.68 15.51
N ASP A 466 13.57 -10.88 16.31
CA ASP A 466 13.99 -11.21 17.68
C ASP A 466 12.92 -10.90 18.75
N GLY A 467 11.74 -10.43 18.35
CA GLY A 467 10.60 -10.15 19.23
C GLY A 467 10.71 -8.82 19.99
N LYS A 468 11.47 -7.86 19.47
CA LYS A 468 11.65 -6.52 20.04
C LYS A 468 11.35 -5.45 18.99
N LEU A 469 10.84 -4.29 19.42
CA LEU A 469 10.65 -3.17 18.49
C LEU A 469 11.97 -2.43 18.23
N ILE A 470 12.79 -2.25 19.27
CA ILE A 470 14.03 -1.47 19.22
C ILE A 470 15.22 -2.42 19.27
N GLY A 471 16.16 -2.23 18.33
CA GLY A 471 17.44 -2.93 18.26
C GLY A 471 18.41 -2.47 19.35
N ARG A 472 18.08 -2.76 20.62
CA ARG A 472 18.96 -2.46 21.76
C ARG A 472 20.18 -3.38 21.73
N PRO A 473 21.39 -2.89 22.06
CA PRO A 473 22.55 -3.76 22.23
C PRO A 473 22.25 -4.84 23.28
N GLN A 474 22.43 -6.10 22.92
CA GLN A 474 22.49 -7.16 23.92
C GLN A 474 23.83 -6.98 24.65
N GLY A 475 23.80 -6.52 25.91
CA GLY A 475 24.96 -6.71 26.78
C GLY A 475 25.28 -8.20 26.87
N ASP A 476 26.48 -8.59 27.29
CA ASP A 476 26.80 -9.98 27.65
C ASP A 476 25.80 -10.48 28.71
N VAL A 477 24.62 -10.94 28.29
CA VAL A 477 23.68 -11.65 29.14
C VAL A 477 24.30 -13.03 29.28
N LYS A 478 25.15 -13.18 30.28
CA LYS A 478 25.47 -14.50 30.83
C LYS A 478 24.13 -15.13 31.22
N LEU A 479 23.71 -16.10 30.40
CA LEU A 479 22.69 -17.09 30.74
C LEU A 479 22.97 -17.70 32.12
#